data_AF-A0A5B7C1V2-F1
#
_entry.id   AF-A0A5B7C1V2-F1
#
_cell.length_a   1.000
_cell.length_b   1.000
_cell.length_c   1.000
_cell.angle_alpha   90.00
_cell.angle_beta   90.00
_cell.angle_gamma   90.00
#
_symmetry.space_group_name_H-M   'P 1'
#
loop_
_entity.id
_entity.type
_entity.pdbx_description
1 polymer ?
#
loop_
_entity_poly.entity_id
_entity_poly.type
_entity_poly.pdbx_seq_one_letter_code
_entity_poly.pdbx_strand_id
1 'polypeptide(L)'
;MGVMSRRVVPACGNLCFFCPSMRARSRQPVKRYKKLLADIFPRSQDAEPNDRKIGKLCQYASKNPLRIPKITNYLEQRCYKDLRNEHFGSVKVVLCIYKKLLSSCKEQMPLFAGSLLGVVRTLLEQTRQDEMRILGCSTLVDFINSQVYISIIDGKIKLFLERIILKKLFLCTWRTCV
;
A
#
# COMPACT_ATOMS: atom_id res chain seq x y z
N MET A 1 -1.75 -27.01 48.51
CA MET A 1 -0.63 -27.11 47.55
C MET A 1 -0.99 -28.11 46.47
N GLY A 2 -1.23 -27.66 45.24
CA GLY A 2 -1.56 -28.51 44.09
C GLY A 2 -0.66 -28.13 42.91
N VAL A 3 0.15 -29.08 42.48
CA VAL A 3 1.33 -28.90 41.64
C VAL A 3 0.93 -28.54 40.20
N MET A 4 1.43 -27.42 39.67
CA MET A 4 1.30 -27.09 38.24
C MET A 4 2.20 -28.02 37.42
N SER A 5 1.58 -28.96 36.69
CA SER A 5 2.29 -29.84 35.77
C SER A 5 2.68 -29.10 34.48
N ARG A 6 3.98 -29.09 34.20
CA ARG A 6 4.62 -28.49 33.03
C ARG A 6 4.38 -29.34 31.78
N ARG A 7 4.16 -28.65 30.66
CA ARG A 7 4.10 -29.16 29.27
C ARG A 7 2.90 -30.05 28.94
N VAL A 8 1.80 -29.40 28.53
CA VAL A 8 0.91 -29.98 27.53
C VAL A 8 1.02 -29.12 26.27
N VAL A 9 1.92 -29.53 25.37
CA VAL A 9 1.86 -29.09 23.97
C VAL A 9 0.62 -29.77 23.36
N PRO A 10 -0.36 -29.04 22.81
CA PRO A 10 -1.46 -29.71 22.13
C PRO A 10 -0.96 -30.18 20.76
N ALA A 11 -0.64 -31.48 20.69
CA ALA A 11 -0.56 -32.24 19.45
C ALA A 11 -1.97 -32.38 18.85
N CYS A 12 -2.55 -31.28 18.36
CA CYS A 12 -3.86 -31.25 17.68
C CYS A 12 -3.92 -30.01 16.77
N GLY A 13 -3.11 -29.97 15.71
CA GLY A 13 -3.07 -28.85 14.78
C GLY A 13 -4.27 -28.75 13.81
N ASN A 14 -5.07 -29.81 13.69
CA ASN A 14 -6.00 -29.95 12.55
C ASN A 14 -7.45 -30.35 12.85
N LEU A 15 -7.87 -30.61 14.09
CA LEU A 15 -9.17 -31.25 14.34
C LEU A 15 -10.11 -30.52 15.31
N CYS A 16 -10.24 -29.19 15.21
CA CYS A 16 -11.34 -28.49 15.87
C CYS A 16 -11.98 -27.47 14.92
N PHE A 17 -13.12 -27.85 14.34
CA PHE A 17 -13.94 -27.01 13.47
C PHE A 17 -14.88 -26.09 14.28
N PHE A 18 -15.25 -26.50 15.50
CA PHE A 18 -16.25 -25.81 16.33
C PHE A 18 -15.71 -24.60 17.12
N CYS A 19 -14.39 -24.46 17.29
CA CYS A 19 -13.77 -23.31 17.97
C CYS A 19 -12.66 -22.65 17.13
N PRO A 20 -13.00 -21.86 16.10
CA PRO A 20 -12.02 -21.19 15.23
C PRO A 20 -11.06 -20.23 15.99
N SER A 21 -11.43 -19.80 17.20
CA SER A 21 -10.69 -18.87 18.06
C SER A 21 -9.46 -19.50 18.73
N MET A 22 -9.39 -20.83 18.88
CA MET A 22 -8.30 -21.50 19.60
C MET A 22 -7.16 -22.04 18.72
N ARG A 23 -7.28 -21.96 17.38
CA ARG A 23 -6.24 -22.46 16.47
C ARG A 23 -4.95 -21.64 16.62
N ALA A 24 -3.79 -22.28 16.76
CA ALA A 24 -2.50 -21.59 16.75
C ALA A 24 -2.30 -20.72 15.49
N ARG A 25 -2.90 -21.14 14.36
CA ARG A 25 -2.94 -20.40 13.09
C ARG A 25 -3.91 -19.20 13.09
N SER A 26 -4.94 -19.17 13.95
CA SER A 26 -5.85 -18.01 14.08
C SER A 26 -5.23 -16.86 14.90
N ARG A 27 -4.25 -17.19 15.77
CA ARG A 27 -3.46 -16.24 16.57
C ARG A 27 -2.36 -15.53 15.75
N GLN A 28 -2.15 -15.91 14.48
CA GLN A 28 -1.23 -15.18 13.61
C GLN A 28 -1.88 -13.89 13.06
N PRO A 29 -1.17 -12.75 12.98
CA PRO A 29 -1.69 -11.44 12.54
C PRO A 29 -2.03 -11.33 11.04
N VAL A 30 -2.73 -12.31 10.46
CA VAL A 30 -3.06 -12.37 9.02
C VAL A 30 -4.49 -11.88 8.73
N LYS A 31 -5.31 -11.59 9.75
CA LYS A 31 -6.73 -11.17 9.57
C LYS A 31 -7.00 -9.67 9.72
N ARG A 32 -6.26 -8.95 10.58
CA ARG A 32 -6.63 -7.56 10.94
C ARG A 32 -6.51 -6.58 9.78
N TYR A 33 -5.38 -6.58 9.06
CA TYR A 33 -5.17 -5.66 7.94
C TYR A 33 -6.14 -5.95 6.77
N LYS A 34 -6.49 -7.22 6.54
CA LYS A 34 -7.49 -7.60 5.53
C LYS A 34 -8.87 -7.04 5.84
N LYS A 35 -9.29 -7.05 7.12
CA LYS A 35 -10.54 -6.42 7.55
C LYS A 35 -10.51 -4.91 7.32
N LEU A 36 -9.42 -4.24 7.70
CA LEU A 36 -9.26 -2.81 7.47
C LEU A 36 -9.33 -2.45 5.98
N LEU A 37 -8.68 -3.24 5.12
CA LEU A 37 -8.76 -3.05 3.67
C LEU A 37 -10.19 -3.24 3.17
N ALA A 38 -10.88 -4.31 3.57
CA ALA A 38 -12.27 -4.55 3.17
C ALA A 38 -13.21 -3.40 3.58
N ASP A 39 -12.98 -2.77 4.73
CA ASP A 39 -13.80 -1.66 5.21
C ASP A 39 -13.55 -0.34 4.46
N ILE A 40 -12.35 -0.16 3.88
CA ILE A 40 -11.96 1.08 3.18
C ILE A 40 -12.61 1.19 1.81
N PHE A 41 -12.63 0.11 1.03
CA PHE A 41 -13.12 0.17 -0.34
C PHE A 41 -14.66 0.22 -0.37
N PRO A 42 -15.26 1.28 -0.94
CA PRO A 42 -16.71 1.39 -1.03
C PRO A 42 -17.29 0.36 -2.01
N ARG A 43 -18.59 0.10 -1.88
CA ARG A 43 -19.34 -0.75 -2.82
C ARG A 43 -19.76 -0.01 -4.09
N SER A 44 -19.91 1.31 -4.03
CA SER A 44 -20.18 2.19 -5.18
C SER A 44 -18.90 2.90 -5.63
N GLN A 45 -18.80 3.22 -6.92
CA GLN A 45 -17.63 3.87 -7.49
C GLN A 45 -17.57 5.37 -7.19
N ASP A 46 -18.71 6.01 -6.93
CA ASP A 46 -18.81 7.47 -6.71
C ASP A 46 -18.59 7.88 -5.25
N ALA A 47 -18.42 6.92 -4.34
CA ALA A 47 -18.21 7.22 -2.94
C ALA A 47 -16.80 7.76 -2.69
N GLU A 48 -16.71 8.89 -1.99
CA GLU A 48 -15.44 9.49 -1.63
C GLU A 48 -14.58 8.58 -0.73
N PRO A 49 -13.24 8.61 -0.88
CA PRO A 49 -12.32 7.89 -0.01
C PRO A 49 -12.51 8.29 1.45
N ASN A 50 -12.75 7.30 2.33
CA ASN A 50 -12.95 7.57 3.75
C ASN A 50 -11.62 7.73 4.50
N ASP A 51 -11.17 8.96 4.66
CA ASP A 51 -9.90 9.32 5.31
C ASP A 51 -9.74 8.72 6.72
N ARG A 52 -10.82 8.63 7.49
CA ARG A 52 -10.78 8.05 8.84
C ARG A 52 -10.41 6.57 8.80
N LYS A 53 -10.95 5.82 7.84
CA LYS A 53 -10.64 4.38 7.67
C LYS A 53 -9.23 4.18 7.12
N ILE A 54 -8.83 5.01 6.15
CA ILE A 54 -7.46 5.00 5.58
C ILE A 54 -6.43 5.31 6.68
N GLY A 55 -6.69 6.29 7.54
CA GLY A 55 -5.86 6.62 8.68
C GLY A 55 -5.67 5.45 9.65
N LYS A 56 -6.72 4.67 9.92
CA LYS A 56 -6.61 3.45 10.76
C LYS A 56 -5.70 2.38 10.15
N LEU A 57 -5.75 2.19 8.84
CA LEU A 57 -4.84 1.27 8.14
C LEU A 57 -3.39 1.75 8.23
N CYS A 58 -3.16 3.04 7.99
CA CYS A 58 -1.81 3.62 8.04
C CYS A 58 -1.23 3.61 9.47
N GLN A 59 -2.04 3.90 10.49
CA GLN A 59 -1.64 3.78 11.89
C GLN A 59 -1.33 2.33 12.28
N TYR A 60 -2.05 1.36 11.71
CA TYR A 60 -1.71 -0.05 11.89
C TYR A 60 -0.39 -0.41 11.21
N ALA A 61 -0.20 0.08 9.98
CA ALA A 61 0.99 -0.19 9.16
C ALA A 61 2.26 0.36 9.80
N SER A 62 2.24 1.59 10.32
CA SER A 62 3.39 2.21 11.00
C SER A 62 3.83 1.41 12.25
N LYS A 63 2.87 0.86 13.00
CA LYS A 63 3.15 -0.02 14.14
C LYS A 63 3.56 -1.45 13.75
N ASN A 64 3.41 -1.83 12.48
CA ASN A 64 3.68 -3.20 12.00
C ASN A 64 4.40 -3.19 10.64
N PRO A 65 5.67 -2.73 10.56
CA PRO A 65 6.39 -2.55 9.30
C PRO A 65 6.44 -3.81 8.42
N LEU A 66 6.56 -5.00 9.01
CA LEU A 66 6.58 -6.28 8.31
C LEU A 66 5.27 -6.61 7.55
N ARG A 67 4.19 -5.86 7.82
CA ARG A 67 2.90 -6.00 7.13
C ARG A 67 2.78 -5.06 5.94
N ILE A 68 3.59 -4.00 5.87
CA ILE A 68 3.56 -3.00 4.78
C ILE A 68 3.68 -3.68 3.41
N PRO A 69 4.67 -4.55 3.14
CA PRO A 69 4.79 -5.20 1.83
C PRO A 69 3.56 -6.04 1.44
N LYS A 70 2.88 -6.65 2.43
CA LYS A 70 1.66 -7.44 2.18
C LYS A 70 0.45 -6.56 1.89
N ILE A 71 0.37 -5.39 2.52
CA ILE A 71 -0.67 -4.39 2.28
C ILE A 71 -0.47 -3.80 0.88
N THR A 72 0.75 -3.39 0.54
CA THR A 72 1.03 -2.70 -0.72
C THR A 72 0.94 -3.63 -1.93
N ASN A 73 1.37 -4.90 -1.81
CA ASN A 73 1.13 -5.90 -2.86
C ASN A 73 -0.37 -6.11 -3.13
N TYR A 74 -1.20 -6.13 -2.08
CA TYR A 74 -2.66 -6.19 -2.28
C TYR A 74 -3.20 -4.94 -2.99
N LEU A 75 -2.74 -3.75 -2.61
CA LEU A 75 -3.15 -2.48 -3.22
C LEU A 75 -2.76 -2.40 -4.70
N GLU A 76 -1.54 -2.81 -5.02
CA GLU A 76 -1.01 -2.85 -6.39
C GLU A 76 -1.80 -3.82 -7.27
N GLN A 77 -1.99 -5.06 -6.82
CA GLN A 77 -2.80 -6.05 -7.54
C GLN A 77 -4.24 -5.55 -7.77
N ARG A 78 -4.82 -4.91 -6.76
CA ARG A 78 -6.16 -4.33 -6.87
C ARG A 78 -6.19 -3.16 -7.85
N CYS A 79 -5.23 -2.25 -7.79
CA CYS A 79 -5.12 -1.13 -8.71
C CYS A 79 -5.05 -1.60 -10.16
N TYR A 80 -4.19 -2.58 -10.46
CA TYR A 80 -4.09 -3.14 -11.81
C TYR A 80 -5.37 -3.83 -12.27
N LYS A 81 -6.04 -4.55 -11.38
CA LYS A 81 -7.33 -5.16 -11.69
C LYS A 81 -8.40 -4.10 -11.97
N ASP A 82 -8.48 -3.08 -11.14
CA ASP A 82 -9.52 -2.06 -11.20
C ASP A 82 -9.31 -1.08 -12.36
N LEU A 83 -8.05 -0.77 -12.72
CA LEU A 83 -7.73 -0.03 -13.94
C LEU A 83 -8.20 -0.76 -15.20
N ARG A 84 -7.97 -2.09 -15.29
CA ARG A 84 -8.44 -2.89 -16.43
C ARG A 84 -9.96 -2.97 -16.54
N ASN A 85 -10.66 -2.88 -15.41
CA ASN A 85 -12.12 -2.90 -15.35
C ASN A 85 -12.74 -1.49 -15.34
N GLU A 86 -11.93 -0.44 -15.55
CA GLU A 86 -12.37 0.96 -15.53
C GLU A 86 -13.06 1.39 -14.22
N HIS A 87 -12.73 0.72 -13.10
CA HIS A 87 -13.23 1.03 -11.77
C HIS A 87 -12.42 2.17 -11.11
N PHE A 88 -12.47 3.35 -11.71
CA PHE A 88 -11.61 4.47 -11.34
C PHE A 88 -11.80 4.98 -9.91
N GLY A 89 -13.00 4.89 -9.34
CA GLY A 89 -13.24 5.22 -7.92
C GLY A 89 -12.38 4.39 -6.96
N SER A 90 -12.22 3.09 -7.24
CA SER A 90 -11.36 2.21 -6.44
C SER A 90 -9.88 2.56 -6.60
N VAL A 91 -9.45 2.95 -7.80
CA VAL A 91 -8.08 3.42 -8.09
C VAL A 91 -7.77 4.69 -7.30
N LYS A 92 -8.70 5.66 -7.24
CA LYS A 92 -8.58 6.87 -6.42
C LYS A 92 -8.37 6.52 -4.95
N VAL A 93 -9.14 5.57 -4.42
CA VAL A 93 -8.97 5.08 -3.04
C VAL A 93 -7.58 4.45 -2.82
N VAL A 94 -7.08 3.64 -3.75
CA VAL A 94 -5.73 3.07 -3.66
C VAL A 94 -4.68 4.18 -3.56
N LEU A 95 -4.77 5.21 -4.40
CA LEU A 95 -3.84 6.34 -4.38
C LEU A 95 -3.91 7.14 -3.08
N CYS A 96 -5.10 7.40 -2.55
CA CYS A 96 -5.27 8.03 -1.25
C CYS A 96 -4.57 7.24 -0.14
N ILE A 97 -4.63 5.90 -0.18
CA ILE A 97 -3.91 5.06 0.79
C ILE A 97 -2.40 5.22 0.64
N TYR A 98 -1.85 5.18 -0.58
CA TYR A 98 -0.41 5.38 -0.80
C TYR A 98 0.05 6.77 -0.35
N LYS A 99 -0.68 7.84 -0.67
CA LYS A 99 -0.39 9.19 -0.19
C LYS A 99 -0.39 9.28 1.34
N LYS A 100 -1.32 8.59 2.01
CA LYS A 100 -1.36 8.53 3.47
C LYS A 100 -0.22 7.69 4.06
N LEU A 101 0.21 6.62 3.37
CA LEU A 101 1.40 5.85 3.75
C LEU A 101 2.68 6.68 3.64
N LEU A 102 2.83 7.51 2.60
CA LEU A 102 3.97 8.41 2.46
C LEU A 102 4.08 9.39 3.63
N SER A 103 2.96 9.94 4.09
CA SER A 103 2.95 10.87 5.23
C SER A 103 3.10 10.15 6.58
N SER A 104 2.54 8.95 6.75
CA SER A 104 2.45 8.27 8.05
C SER A 104 3.56 7.23 8.32
N CYS A 105 4.23 6.73 7.27
CA CYS A 105 5.22 5.64 7.33
C CYS A 105 6.54 6.05 6.64
N LYS A 106 6.99 7.30 6.87
CA LYS A 106 8.15 7.91 6.19
C LYS A 106 9.41 7.05 6.25
N GLU A 107 9.77 6.58 7.44
CA GLU A 107 10.95 5.72 7.67
C GLU A 107 10.85 4.35 6.98
N GLN A 108 9.63 3.86 6.76
CA GLN A 108 9.38 2.56 6.13
C GLN A 108 9.12 2.67 4.63
N MET A 109 9.29 3.85 4.03
CA MET A 109 9.09 4.10 2.60
C MET A 109 9.81 3.12 1.65
N PRO A 110 11.05 2.67 1.93
CA PRO A 110 11.71 1.66 1.11
C PRO A 110 10.91 0.36 0.95
N LEU A 111 10.06 0.01 1.92
CA LEU A 111 9.24 -1.22 1.88
C LEU A 111 8.10 -1.18 0.86
N PHE A 112 7.73 0.01 0.37
CA PHE A 112 6.61 0.17 -0.55
C PHE A 112 6.86 1.08 -1.75
N ALA A 113 8.00 1.76 -1.81
CA ALA A 113 8.37 2.66 -2.91
C ALA A 113 8.26 1.98 -4.29
N GLY A 114 8.74 0.73 -4.42
CA GLY A 114 8.66 -0.02 -5.69
C GLY A 114 7.22 -0.23 -6.15
N SER A 115 6.35 -0.67 -5.23
CA SER A 115 4.92 -0.90 -5.49
C SER A 115 4.20 0.41 -5.87
N LEU A 116 4.48 1.50 -5.16
CA LEU A 116 3.94 2.82 -5.47
C LEU A 116 4.37 3.31 -6.86
N LEU A 117 5.68 3.24 -7.18
CA LEU A 117 6.20 3.66 -8.48
C LEU A 117 5.68 2.78 -9.61
N GLY A 118 5.45 1.49 -9.36
CA GLY A 118 4.78 0.58 -10.29
C GLY A 118 3.36 1.03 -10.62
N VAL A 119 2.57 1.39 -9.60
CA VAL A 119 1.21 1.94 -9.78
C VAL A 119 1.25 3.29 -10.52
N VAL A 120 2.10 4.21 -10.09
CA VAL A 120 2.24 5.54 -10.72
C VAL A 120 2.59 5.40 -12.20
N ARG A 121 3.54 4.54 -12.54
CA ARG A 121 3.91 4.29 -13.93
C ARG A 121 2.71 3.84 -14.77
N THR A 122 1.95 2.86 -14.28
CA THR A 122 0.79 2.33 -15.01
C THR A 122 -0.30 3.39 -15.21
N LEU A 123 -0.46 4.32 -14.25
CA LEU A 123 -1.37 5.46 -14.38
C LEU A 123 -0.93 6.47 -15.44
N LEU A 124 0.37 6.77 -15.49
CA LEU A 124 0.94 7.66 -16.51
C LEU A 124 0.84 7.08 -17.92
N GLU A 125 0.81 5.75 -18.04
CA GLU A 125 0.62 5.03 -19.30
C GLU A 125 -0.86 5.03 -19.78
N GLN A 126 -1.83 5.52 -18.98
CA GLN A 126 -3.25 5.61 -19.37
C GLN A 126 -3.54 6.78 -20.32
N THR A 127 -3.24 6.63 -21.61
CA THR A 127 -3.38 7.70 -22.62
C THR A 127 -4.81 8.19 -22.86
N ARG A 128 -5.83 7.39 -22.52
CA ARG A 128 -7.24 7.70 -22.78
C ARG A 128 -7.96 8.35 -21.59
N GLN A 129 -7.31 8.45 -20.43
CA GLN A 129 -7.93 8.89 -19.17
C GLN A 129 -7.03 9.93 -18.49
N ASP A 130 -7.18 11.19 -18.86
CA ASP A 130 -6.32 12.27 -18.36
C ASP A 130 -6.40 12.44 -16.84
N GLU A 131 -7.57 12.17 -16.23
CA GLU A 131 -7.71 12.19 -14.78
C GLU A 131 -6.75 11.21 -14.09
N MET A 132 -6.58 10.00 -14.64
CA MET A 132 -5.66 9.01 -14.09
C MET A 132 -4.20 9.45 -14.21
N ARG A 133 -3.85 10.12 -15.32
CA ARG A 133 -2.51 10.68 -15.53
C ARG A 133 -2.22 11.81 -14.55
N ILE A 134 -3.16 12.74 -14.35
CA ILE A 134 -3.05 13.83 -13.38
C ILE A 134 -2.86 13.28 -11.96
N LEU A 135 -3.64 12.27 -11.58
CA LEU A 135 -3.51 11.57 -10.30
C LEU A 135 -2.14 10.89 -10.14
N GLY A 136 -1.65 10.25 -11.20
CA GLY A 136 -0.31 9.66 -11.26
C GLY A 136 0.78 10.70 -11.05
N CYS A 137 0.73 11.82 -11.78
CA CYS A 137 1.66 12.95 -11.64
C CYS A 137 1.63 13.53 -10.22
N SER A 138 0.44 13.82 -9.69
CA SER A 138 0.27 14.36 -8.34
C SER A 138 0.89 13.42 -7.28
N THR A 139 0.65 12.12 -7.41
CA THR A 139 1.21 11.12 -6.47
C THR A 139 2.74 10.99 -6.61
N LEU A 140 3.28 11.15 -7.82
CA LEU A 140 4.72 11.17 -8.05
C LEU A 140 5.38 12.38 -7.37
N VAL A 141 4.75 13.55 -7.44
CA VAL A 141 5.22 14.76 -6.74
C VAL A 141 5.21 14.53 -5.23
N ASP A 142 4.14 13.97 -4.67
CA ASP A 142 4.06 13.63 -3.24
C ASP A 142 5.18 12.67 -2.82
N PHE A 143 5.50 11.68 -3.65
CA PHE A 143 6.61 10.75 -3.41
C PHE A 143 7.97 11.47 -3.42
N ILE A 144 8.23 12.30 -4.43
CA ILE A 144 9.49 13.06 -4.54
C ILE A 144 9.66 14.00 -3.34
N ASN A 145 8.61 14.73 -2.96
CA ASN A 145 8.64 15.62 -1.80
C ASN A 145 8.89 14.85 -0.50
N SER A 146 8.34 13.64 -0.37
CA SER A 146 8.58 12.77 0.78
C SER A 146 10.03 12.26 0.84
N GLN A 147 10.67 12.04 -0.31
CA GLN A 147 12.09 11.67 -0.41
C GLN A 147 13.01 12.84 -0.05
N VAL A 148 12.75 14.03 -0.59
CA VAL A 148 13.55 15.24 -0.33
C VAL A 148 13.61 15.54 1.17
N TYR A 149 12.48 15.42 1.89
CA TYR A 149 12.45 15.60 3.34
C TYR A 149 13.36 14.61 4.09
N ILE A 150 13.41 13.35 3.66
CA ILE A 150 14.29 12.33 4.26
C ILE A 150 15.75 12.58 3.88
N SER A 151 16.02 12.87 2.60
CA SER A 151 17.38 13.14 2.08
C SER A 151 18.02 14.40 2.64
N ILE A 152 17.24 15.44 2.97
CA ILE A 152 17.74 16.66 3.66
C ILE A 152 18.15 16.31 5.11
N ILE A 153 17.42 15.43 5.78
CA ILE A 153 17.75 14.97 7.14
C ILE A 153 18.95 14.01 7.14
N ASP A 154 19.09 13.15 6.12
CA ASP A 154 20.16 12.13 6.00
C ASP A 154 21.42 12.60 5.22
N GLY A 155 21.44 13.82 4.69
CA GLY A 155 22.59 14.38 3.96
C GLY A 155 22.96 13.66 2.64
N LYS A 156 22.07 12.84 2.07
CA LYS A 156 22.33 12.03 0.85
C LYS A 156 21.38 12.42 -0.28
N ILE A 157 21.78 13.40 -1.10
CA ILE A 157 20.90 14.02 -2.11
C ILE A 157 20.86 13.31 -3.48
N LYS A 158 21.80 12.44 -3.88
CA LYS A 158 22.03 12.28 -5.33
C LYS A 158 21.64 10.96 -6.02
N LEU A 159 21.60 9.82 -5.32
CA LEU A 159 21.71 8.53 -6.05
C LEU A 159 20.39 7.85 -6.44
N PHE A 160 19.25 8.23 -5.86
CA PHE A 160 17.96 7.54 -6.15
C PHE A 160 17.11 8.26 -7.21
N LEU A 161 17.14 9.60 -7.22
CA LEU A 161 16.41 10.44 -8.18
C LEU A 161 17.00 10.33 -9.60
N GLU A 162 18.32 10.33 -9.76
CA GLU A 162 18.98 10.22 -11.07
C GLU A 162 18.68 8.90 -11.77
N ARG A 163 18.49 7.80 -11.04
CA ARG A 163 18.19 6.48 -11.64
C ARG A 163 16.76 6.33 -12.16
N ILE A 164 15.79 7.02 -11.56
CA ILE A 164 14.37 6.90 -11.92
C ILE A 164 13.92 8.01 -12.87
N ILE A 165 14.36 9.26 -12.63
CA ILE A 165 13.94 10.41 -13.45
C ILE A 165 14.59 10.37 -14.84
N LEU A 166 15.90 10.12 -14.94
CA LEU A 166 16.61 10.19 -16.24
C LEU A 166 16.25 9.06 -17.20
N LYS A 167 15.87 7.88 -16.71
CA LYS A 167 15.58 6.74 -17.60
C LYS A 167 14.14 6.64 -18.09
N LYS A 168 13.16 7.30 -17.43
CA LYS A 168 11.74 7.08 -17.75
C LYS A 168 10.87 8.33 -17.89
N LEU A 169 11.20 9.44 -17.24
CA LEU A 169 10.41 10.67 -17.43
C LEU A 169 10.65 11.28 -18.82
N PHE A 170 11.88 11.17 -19.34
CA PHE A 170 12.23 11.67 -20.68
C PHE A 170 11.47 10.96 -21.82
N LEU A 171 11.06 9.70 -21.63
CA LEU A 171 10.27 8.97 -22.62
C LEU A 171 8.79 9.36 -22.64
N CYS A 172 8.22 9.85 -21.52
CA CYS A 172 6.84 10.28 -21.48
C CYS A 172 6.63 11.66 -22.11
N THR A 173 7.60 12.58 -22.01
CA THR A 173 7.49 13.91 -22.61
C THR A 173 7.79 13.90 -24.12
N TRP A 174 8.66 13.00 -24.60
CA TRP A 174 9.06 12.97 -26.01
C TRP A 174 8.06 12.24 -26.93
N ARG A 175 7.21 11.35 -26.39
CA ARG A 175 6.30 10.53 -27.21
C ARG A 175 4.91 11.15 -27.42
N THR A 176 4.62 12.28 -26.78
CA THR A 176 3.36 13.04 -26.95
C THR A 176 3.59 14.43 -27.58
N CYS A 177 4.81 14.76 -27.98
CA CYS A 177 5.15 16.02 -28.66
C CYS A 177 5.73 15.84 -30.08
N VAL A 178 5.57 14.66 -30.69
CA VAL A 178 5.86 14.41 -32.12
C VAL A 178 4.70 13.67 -32.74
#